data_AF-A0A375HNJ0-F1
#
_entry.id   AF-A0A375HNJ0-F1
#
_cell.length_a   1.000
_cell.length_b   1.000
_cell.length_c   1.000
_cell.angle_alpha   90.00
_cell.angle_beta   90.00
_cell.angle_gamma   90.00
#
_symmetry.space_group_name_H-M   'P 1'
#
loop_
_entity.id
_entity.type
_entity.pdbx_description
1 polymer ?
#
loop_
_entity_poly.entity_id
_entity_poly.type
_entity_poly.pdbx_seq_one_letter_code
_entity_poly.pdbx_strand_id
1 'polypeptide(L)'
;MPVHQSPDHSLAPAHPNGHPWSLGAVLQAPFETDPEREPTGPEKIALALCSRYCRLAEVGPPFGAETLAWRGSAYVYVFGWDTGGRRRLFEVFRNRHDALEPVLAFQYPSPLRKLFRHDLDPLYSDRR
;
A
#
# COMPACT_ATOMS: atom_id res chain seq x y z
N MET A 1 -61.05 -6.97 -37.24
CA MET A 1 -60.07 -7.51 -38.21
C MET A 1 -58.70 -6.89 -37.89
N PRO A 2 -57.57 -7.62 -37.82
CA PRO A 2 -57.33 -9.04 -37.51
C PRO A 2 -56.51 -9.26 -36.21
N VAL A 3 -56.48 -10.52 -35.79
CA VAL A 3 -55.66 -11.13 -34.74
C VAL A 3 -54.19 -11.28 -35.20
N HIS A 4 -53.23 -11.10 -34.30
CA HIS A 4 -51.88 -11.66 -34.46
C HIS A 4 -51.46 -12.39 -33.19
N GLN A 5 -51.07 -13.64 -33.40
CA GLN A 5 -50.70 -14.66 -32.42
C GLN A 5 -49.28 -14.45 -31.87
N SER A 6 -49.06 -14.90 -30.64
CA SER A 6 -47.77 -15.04 -29.95
C SER A 6 -46.80 -16.02 -30.65
N PRO A 7 -45.53 -16.04 -30.22
CA PRO A 7 -45.10 -17.24 -29.48
C PRO A 7 -44.17 -16.96 -28.28
N ASP A 8 -44.34 -17.81 -27.27
CA ASP A 8 -43.38 -18.12 -26.19
C ASP A 8 -41.99 -18.47 -26.74
N HIS A 9 -40.95 -18.20 -25.95
CA HIS A 9 -39.81 -19.09 -25.62
C HIS A 9 -38.62 -18.27 -25.10
N SER A 10 -38.31 -18.41 -23.80
CA SER A 10 -37.10 -19.11 -23.33
C SER A 10 -36.68 -18.66 -21.94
N LEU A 11 -36.56 -19.67 -21.08
CA LEU A 11 -36.01 -19.61 -19.73
C LEU A 11 -34.48 -19.51 -19.75
N ALA A 12 -33.97 -18.68 -18.82
CA ALA A 12 -32.68 -18.74 -18.10
C ALA A 12 -31.40 -18.28 -18.84
N PRO A 13 -30.34 -17.81 -18.13
CA PRO A 13 -29.87 -18.31 -16.83
C PRO A 13 -29.80 -17.27 -15.70
N ALA A 14 -29.82 -17.82 -14.48
CA ALA A 14 -29.52 -17.16 -13.23
C ALA A 14 -28.18 -16.40 -13.32
N HIS A 15 -28.18 -15.15 -12.85
CA HIS A 15 -26.95 -14.46 -12.52
C HIS A 15 -26.19 -15.29 -11.48
N PRO A 16 -24.95 -15.73 -11.75
CA PRO A 16 -24.13 -16.31 -10.71
C PRO A 16 -23.88 -15.22 -9.67
N ASN A 17 -24.16 -15.54 -8.41
CA ASN A 17 -23.64 -14.85 -7.24
C ASN A 17 -22.12 -14.72 -7.39
N GLY A 18 -21.69 -13.60 -7.97
CA GLY A 18 -20.29 -13.19 -8.01
C GLY A 18 -19.92 -12.69 -6.62
N HIS A 19 -19.12 -13.50 -5.93
CA HIS A 19 -18.51 -13.21 -4.64
C HIS A 19 -18.20 -11.71 -4.46
N PRO A 20 -18.71 -11.04 -3.41
CA PRO A 20 -18.16 -9.77 -3.01
C PRO A 20 -16.72 -10.06 -2.57
N TRP A 21 -15.77 -9.48 -3.30
CA TRP A 21 -14.35 -9.37 -2.98
C TRP A 21 -14.09 -9.64 -1.49
N SER A 22 -13.56 -10.83 -1.19
CA SER A 22 -13.05 -11.17 0.13
C SER A 22 -11.81 -10.33 0.41
N LEU A 23 -12.01 -9.05 0.72
CA LEU A 23 -11.02 -8.13 1.28
C LEU A 23 -10.83 -8.36 2.80
N GLY A 24 -11.34 -9.48 3.33
CA GLY A 24 -11.35 -9.80 4.76
C GLY A 24 -10.12 -10.51 5.30
N ALA A 25 -9.18 -10.96 4.47
CA ALA A 25 -8.09 -11.85 4.92
C ALA A 25 -6.72 -11.18 5.11
N VAL A 26 -6.65 -9.84 5.12
CA VAL A 26 -5.42 -9.10 5.47
C VAL A 26 -5.70 -8.10 6.59
N LEU A 27 -6.40 -8.58 7.61
CA LEU A 27 -6.50 -7.89 8.88
C LEU A 27 -5.87 -8.86 9.89
N GLN A 28 -4.72 -8.48 10.47
CA GLN A 28 -4.00 -9.18 11.55
C GLN A 28 -2.81 -10.10 11.18
N ALA A 29 -2.11 -9.87 10.07
CA ALA A 29 -0.72 -10.33 10.04
C ALA A 29 0.12 -9.46 11.01
N PRO A 30 0.99 -10.04 11.86
CA PRO A 30 2.06 -9.28 12.49
C PRO A 30 2.79 -8.48 11.41
N PHE A 31 3.28 -7.28 11.75
CA PHE A 31 4.09 -6.48 10.84
C PHE A 31 5.50 -7.08 10.70
N GLU A 32 5.57 -8.36 10.38
CA GLU A 32 6.78 -9.09 10.05
C GLU A 32 7.06 -8.87 8.58
N THR A 33 7.99 -7.96 8.34
CA THR A 33 8.59 -7.81 7.02
C THR A 33 9.52 -8.98 6.79
N ASP A 34 9.16 -9.78 5.80
CA ASP A 34 10.01 -10.83 5.28
C ASP A 34 11.15 -10.21 4.43
N PRO A 35 12.42 -10.30 4.87
CA PRO A 35 13.55 -9.76 4.14
C PRO A 35 13.83 -10.49 2.82
N GLU A 36 13.27 -11.69 2.60
CA GLU A 36 13.44 -12.47 1.37
C GLU A 36 12.32 -12.24 0.34
N ARG A 37 11.28 -11.49 0.71
CA ARG A 37 10.17 -11.17 -0.18
C ARG A 37 10.63 -10.32 -1.36
N GLU A 38 10.31 -10.78 -2.57
CA GLU A 38 10.52 -9.99 -3.78
C GLU A 38 9.56 -8.77 -3.80
N PRO A 39 10.07 -7.54 -4.06
CA PRO A 39 9.21 -6.36 -4.17
C PRO A 39 8.20 -6.48 -5.31
N THR A 40 6.98 -6.01 -5.10
CA THR A 40 5.94 -5.89 -6.13
C THR A 40 6.26 -4.76 -7.13
N GLY A 41 5.52 -4.67 -8.24
CA GLY A 41 5.71 -3.61 -9.25
C GLY A 41 5.75 -2.19 -8.65
N PRO A 42 4.75 -1.76 -7.86
CA PRO A 42 4.77 -0.47 -7.19
C PRO A 42 5.96 -0.29 -6.23
N GLU A 43 6.33 -1.33 -5.47
CA GLU A 43 7.48 -1.29 -4.56
C GLU A 43 8.80 -1.13 -5.34
N LYS A 44 8.97 -1.82 -6.47
CA LYS A 44 10.13 -1.66 -7.38
C LYS A 44 10.24 -0.23 -7.92
N ILE A 45 9.11 0.37 -8.32
CA ILE A 45 9.09 1.76 -8.82
C ILE A 45 9.46 2.73 -7.68
N ALA A 46 8.87 2.57 -6.49
CA ALA A 46 9.17 3.42 -5.34
C ALA A 46 10.66 3.34 -4.93
N LEU A 47 11.23 2.13 -4.95
CA LEU A 47 12.66 1.90 -4.71
C LEU A 47 13.54 2.59 -5.76
N ALA A 48 13.21 2.45 -7.04
CA ALA A 48 13.95 3.11 -8.12
C ALA A 48 13.93 4.63 -7.98
N LEU A 49 12.79 5.21 -7.58
CA LEU A 49 12.66 6.64 -7.32
C LEU A 49 13.53 7.08 -6.13
N CYS A 50 13.46 6.37 -5.01
CA CYS A 50 14.11 6.81 -3.76
C CYS A 50 15.60 6.50 -3.70
N SER A 51 16.03 5.35 -4.24
CA SER A 51 17.44 4.91 -4.20
C SER A 51 18.41 5.90 -4.84
N ARG A 52 17.94 6.67 -5.83
CA ARG A 52 18.75 7.68 -6.54
C ARG A 52 18.94 8.98 -5.74
N TYR A 53 18.04 9.30 -4.82
CA TYR A 53 17.97 10.61 -4.19
C TYR A 53 18.03 10.58 -2.66
N CYS A 54 18.11 9.41 -2.03
CA CYS A 54 18.23 9.30 -0.59
C CYS A 54 19.55 9.93 -0.10
N ARG A 55 19.43 10.85 0.87
CA ARG A 55 20.56 11.55 1.51
C ARG A 55 20.49 11.53 3.04
N LEU A 56 19.72 10.59 3.61
CA LEU A 56 19.66 10.44 5.05
C LEU A 56 21.03 10.02 5.58
N ALA A 57 21.60 10.84 6.47
CA ALA A 57 22.88 10.56 7.08
C ALA A 57 22.84 9.21 7.81
N GLU A 58 23.92 8.43 7.67
CA GLU A 58 24.08 7.12 8.30
C GLU A 58 23.09 6.05 7.82
N VAL A 59 22.30 6.32 6.77
CA VAL A 59 21.41 5.34 6.16
C VAL A 59 21.91 4.96 4.78
N GLY A 60 22.12 3.66 4.58
CA GLY A 60 22.69 3.12 3.34
C GLY A 60 21.93 1.92 2.80
N PRO A 61 22.33 1.42 1.61
CA PRO A 61 21.77 0.23 1.03
C PRO A 61 22.05 -1.03 1.90
N PRO A 62 21.26 -2.12 1.75
CA PRO A 62 20.13 -2.27 0.82
C PRO A 62 19.01 -1.27 1.13
N PHE A 63 18.09 -1.04 0.21
CA PHE A 63 16.86 -0.28 0.48
C PHE A 63 15.66 -1.21 0.33
N GLY A 64 14.65 -1.01 1.16
CA GLY A 64 13.43 -1.81 1.16
C GLY A 64 12.21 -0.96 0.83
N ALA A 65 11.19 -1.59 0.24
CA ALA A 65 9.88 -1.00 0.11
C ALA A 65 8.80 -2.04 0.33
N GLU A 66 7.72 -1.62 0.96
CA GLU A 66 6.62 -2.49 1.34
C GLU A 66 5.28 -1.78 1.18
N THR A 67 4.25 -2.57 0.88
CA THR A 67 2.88 -2.10 0.71
C THR A 67 2.08 -2.30 2.00
N LEU A 68 1.51 -1.20 2.50
CA LEU A 68 0.56 -1.15 3.61
C LEU A 68 -0.85 -0.87 3.07
N ALA A 69 -1.79 -1.77 3.34
CA ALA A 69 -3.21 -1.50 3.16
C ALA A 69 -3.76 -0.73 4.37
N TRP A 70 -4.33 0.44 4.15
CA TRP A 70 -4.93 1.26 5.21
C TRP A 70 -6.15 2.05 4.71
N ARG A 71 -7.28 1.95 5.43
CA ARG A 71 -8.54 2.65 5.13
C ARG A 71 -8.97 2.52 3.66
N GLY A 72 -8.89 1.31 3.09
CA GLY A 72 -9.28 1.05 1.70
C GLY A 72 -8.33 1.63 0.65
N SER A 73 -7.10 1.98 1.02
CA SER A 73 -6.06 2.44 0.09
C SER A 73 -4.75 1.68 0.32
N ALA A 74 -4.02 1.44 -0.75
CA ALA A 74 -2.67 0.89 -0.69
C ALA A 74 -1.64 2.02 -0.63
N TYR A 75 -0.72 1.92 0.31
CA TYR A 75 0.40 2.84 0.47
C TYR A 75 1.69 2.05 0.32
N VAL A 76 2.67 2.59 -0.41
CA VAL A 76 4.01 2.02 -0.51
C VAL A 76 4.94 2.88 0.31
N TYR A 77 5.62 2.32 1.31
CA TYR A 77 6.63 3.04 2.07
C TYR A 77 8.01 2.52 1.73
N VAL A 78 8.98 3.43 1.61
CA VAL A 78 10.38 3.10 1.33
C VAL A 78 11.23 3.37 2.56
N PHE A 79 12.17 2.47 2.85
CA PHE A 79 13.04 2.56 4.01
C PHE A 79 14.47 2.10 3.69
N GLY A 80 15.40 2.52 4.54
CA GLY A 80 16.76 1.98 4.60
C GLY A 80 17.14 1.57 6.02
N TRP A 81 18.40 1.22 6.22
CA TRP A 81 18.92 0.79 7.52
C TRP A 81 19.99 1.76 8.02
N ASP A 82 19.86 2.19 9.28
CA ASP A 82 20.92 2.93 9.95
C ASP A 82 22.08 2.02 10.39
N THR A 83 23.15 2.62 10.89
CA THR A 83 24.33 1.91 11.42
C THR A 83 24.01 0.97 12.59
N GLY A 84 22.87 1.17 13.26
CA GLY A 84 22.36 0.30 14.32
C GLY A 84 21.43 -0.80 13.82
N GLY A 85 21.26 -0.96 12.50
CA GLY A 85 20.36 -1.94 11.89
C GLY A 85 18.87 -1.60 12.03
N ARG A 86 18.54 -0.38 12.47
CA ARG A 86 17.14 0.07 12.57
C ARG A 86 16.67 0.61 11.24
N ARG A 87 15.40 0.37 10.94
CA ARG A 87 14.80 0.92 9.73
C ARG A 87 14.54 2.40 9.86
N ARG A 88 14.84 3.13 8.79
CA ARG A 88 14.64 4.57 8.67
C ARG A 88 13.72 4.85 7.49
N LEU A 89 12.61 5.53 7.74
CA LEU A 89 11.61 5.87 6.72
C LEU A 89 12.14 6.97 5.79
N PHE A 90 11.93 6.79 4.49
CA PHE A 90 12.31 7.78 3.47
C PHE A 90 11.10 8.55 2.97
N GLU A 91 10.17 7.83 2.35
CA GLU A 91 9.06 8.42 1.61
C GLU A 91 7.89 7.44 1.62
N VAL A 92 6.67 7.98 1.60
CA VAL A 92 5.46 7.18 1.51
C VAL A 92 4.66 7.64 0.31
N PHE A 93 4.31 6.69 -0.53
CA PHE A 93 3.48 6.89 -1.70
C PHE A 93 2.10 6.30 -1.47
N ARG A 94 1.07 6.93 -2.02
CA ARG A 94 -0.23 6.31 -2.22
C ARG A 94 -0.24 5.65 -3.58
N ASN A 95 -0.58 4.37 -3.62
CA ASN A 95 -0.74 3.64 -4.87
C ASN A 95 -2.12 3.93 -5.46
N ARG A 96 -2.14 4.70 -6.55
CA ARG A 96 -3.30 4.91 -7.42
C ARG A 96 -3.12 4.03 -8.64
N HIS A 97 -4.24 3.63 -9.27
CA HIS A 97 -4.27 2.68 -10.39
C HIS A 97 -3.12 2.83 -11.40
N ASP A 98 -2.74 4.07 -11.74
CA ASP A 98 -1.69 4.34 -12.74
C ASP A 98 -0.48 5.12 -12.21
N ALA A 99 -0.41 5.42 -10.91
CA ALA A 99 0.64 6.28 -10.36
C ALA A 99 0.92 6.09 -8.87
N LEU A 100 2.16 6.32 -8.49
CA LEU A 100 2.58 6.52 -7.11
C LEU A 100 2.56 8.01 -6.78
N GLU A 101 1.63 8.43 -5.93
CA GLU A 101 1.54 9.83 -5.47
C GLU A 101 2.28 9.98 -4.14
N PRO A 102 3.30 10.85 -4.01
CA PRO A 102 3.94 11.09 -2.72
C PRO A 102 2.94 11.68 -1.72
N VAL A 103 3.01 11.25 -0.48
CA VAL A 103 2.12 11.68 0.60
C VAL A 103 2.86 12.68 1.46
N LEU A 104 2.18 13.73 1.92
CA LEU A 104 2.80 14.66 2.88
C LEU A 104 2.96 13.95 4.23
N ALA A 105 4.08 14.16 4.91
CA ALA A 105 4.42 13.39 6.12
C ALA A 105 3.35 13.46 7.23
N PHE A 106 2.65 14.58 7.39
CA PHE A 106 1.54 14.71 8.35
C PHE A 106 0.29 13.89 7.99
N GLN A 107 0.19 13.42 6.74
CA GLN A 107 -0.91 12.59 6.22
C GLN A 107 -0.54 11.10 6.14
N TYR A 108 0.65 10.72 6.59
CA TYR A 108 1.05 9.32 6.58
C TYR A 108 0.08 8.42 7.35
N PRO A 109 -0.18 7.19 6.86
CA PRO A 109 -0.98 6.21 7.56
C PRO A 109 -0.53 6.01 9.02
N SER A 110 -1.48 6.06 9.96
CA SER A 110 -1.15 5.90 11.39
C SER A 110 -0.42 4.60 11.76
N PRO A 111 -0.59 3.45 11.06
CA PRO A 111 0.20 2.26 11.34
C PRO A 111 1.70 2.44 11.11
N LEU A 112 2.13 3.30 10.17
CA LEU A 112 3.55 3.57 9.92
C LEU A 112 4.24 4.16 11.13
N ARG A 113 3.51 4.94 11.94
CA ARG A 113 4.04 5.51 13.18
C ARG A 113 4.48 4.43 14.17
N LYS A 114 3.86 3.24 14.15
CA LYS A 114 4.30 2.11 14.99
C LYS A 114 5.61 1.49 14.49
N LEU A 115 5.82 1.48 13.17
CA LEU A 115 6.98 0.89 12.51
C LEU A 115 8.20 1.81 12.53
N PHE A 116 7.97 3.13 12.37
CA PHE A 116 9.01 4.15 12.24
C PHE A 116 8.86 5.22 13.32
N ARG A 117 8.73 4.79 14.59
CA ARG A 117 8.55 5.71 15.73
C ARG A 117 9.63 6.78 15.78
N HIS A 118 10.89 6.39 15.59
CA HIS A 118 12.04 7.30 15.62
C HIS A 118 11.96 8.42 14.57
N ASP A 119 11.40 8.13 13.40
CA ASP A 119 11.30 9.11 12.31
C ASP A 119 10.01 9.94 12.41
N LEU A 120 8.91 9.34 12.89
CA LEU A 120 7.59 9.96 12.84
C LEU A 120 7.16 10.63 14.14
N ASP A 121 7.59 10.16 15.31
CA ASP A 121 7.23 10.81 16.57
C ASP A 121 7.60 12.30 16.62
N PRO A 122 8.77 12.76 16.11
CA PRO A 122 9.08 14.19 16.06
C PRO A 122 8.07 15.02 15.26
N LEU A 123 7.41 14.45 14.24
CA LEU A 123 6.43 15.14 13.40
C LEU A 123 5.07 15.33 14.10
N TYR A 124 4.77 14.48 15.08
CA TYR A 124 3.52 14.52 15.85
C TYR A 124 3.73 15.04 17.28
N SER A 125 4.98 15.34 17.64
CA SER A 125 5.33 15.97 18.90
C SER A 125 5.23 17.48 18.72
N ASP A 126 4.03 18.03 18.75
CA ASP A 126 3.88 19.48 18.72
C ASP A 126 4.19 20.08 20.11
N ARG A 127 5.18 20.98 20.06
CA ARG A 127 5.49 22.15 20.89
C ARG A 127 4.81 22.24 22.27
N ARG A 128 5.61 22.09 23.32
CA ARG A 128 5.43 22.89 24.54
C ARG A 128 6.15 24.23 24.37
#